data_AF-A0A4P7NC14-F1
#
_entry.id   AF-A0A4P7NC14-F1
#
_cell.length_a   1.000
_cell.length_b   1.000
_cell.length_c   1.000
_cell.angle_alpha   90.00
_cell.angle_beta   90.00
_cell.angle_gamma   90.00
#
_symmetry.space_group_name_H-M   'P 1'
#
loop_
_entity.id
_entity.type
_entity.pdbx_description
1 polymer ?
#
loop_
_entity_poly.entity_id
_entity_poly.type
_entity_poly.pdbx_seq_one_letter_code
_entity_poly.pdbx_strand_id
1 'polypeptide(L)'
;MRFDIIAVLSLATMATANSKKSDPYQPISLKGLKSCQAACISATIRSLGKGDIAIMSTPAMDFCSQPDLKLWLAKEVFPCGQVTCGRKVRLYAKRGMKWLRKTCPDVTFVEAELMQPAPQSPATVHDDEHADAVDVNDADDH
;
A
#
# COMPACT_ATOMS: atom_id res chain seq x y z
N MET A 1 -0.42 -3.89 -33.30
CA MET A 1 -0.70 -2.44 -33.33
C MET A 1 -0.24 -1.87 -31.99
N ARG A 2 0.68 -0.90 -32.02
CA ARG A 2 1.40 -0.32 -30.89
C ARG A 2 0.74 1.00 -30.47
N PHE A 3 -0.18 0.95 -29.52
CA PHE A 3 -0.74 2.08 -28.78
C PHE A 3 -1.18 1.45 -27.44
N ASP A 4 -0.46 1.59 -26.34
CA ASP A 4 -0.68 2.67 -25.36
C ASP A 4 0.51 2.78 -24.37
N ILE A 5 1.73 2.91 -24.89
CA ILE A 5 2.89 3.36 -24.09
C ILE A 5 2.93 4.90 -24.11
N ILE A 6 1.83 5.56 -23.69
CA ILE A 6 1.81 7.01 -23.43
C ILE A 6 0.86 7.29 -22.25
N ALA A 7 1.30 6.94 -21.04
CA ALA A 7 0.80 7.58 -19.80
C ALA A 7 1.80 7.50 -18.63
N VAL A 8 3.07 7.15 -18.91
CA VAL A 8 4.12 7.00 -17.88
C VAL A 8 4.88 8.30 -17.64
N LEU A 9 4.56 9.41 -18.32
CA LEU A 9 5.34 10.66 -18.27
C LEU A 9 4.57 11.93 -17.86
N SER A 10 3.33 11.83 -17.37
CA SER A 10 2.51 13.02 -17.07
C SER A 10 1.99 13.13 -15.63
N LEU A 11 2.39 12.24 -14.72
CA LEU A 11 1.92 12.28 -13.31
C LEU A 11 2.93 12.85 -12.32
N ALA A 12 4.12 13.28 -12.80
CA ALA A 12 5.10 13.99 -11.98
C ALA A 12 4.74 15.47 -11.70
N THR A 13 3.69 16.00 -12.33
CA THR A 13 3.36 17.45 -12.28
C THR A 13 1.98 17.78 -11.69
N MET A 14 1.27 16.82 -11.10
CA MET A 14 0.07 17.08 -10.30
C MET A 14 0.32 16.88 -8.79
N ALA A 15 1.50 17.22 -8.29
CA ALA A 15 1.77 17.30 -6.86
C ALA A 15 1.57 18.72 -6.29
N THR A 16 1.34 19.74 -7.13
CA THR A 16 1.24 21.14 -6.69
C THR A 16 -0.05 21.80 -7.16
N ALA A 17 -1.20 21.24 -6.82
CA ALA A 17 -2.46 21.95 -7.00
C ALA A 17 -3.43 21.65 -5.86
N ASN A 18 -3.34 22.52 -4.85
CA ASN A 18 -4.43 22.93 -3.97
C ASN A 18 -4.93 21.90 -2.95
N SER A 19 -4.35 21.96 -1.76
CA SER A 19 -5.03 21.80 -0.47
C SER A 19 -4.12 22.46 0.56
N LYS A 20 -4.65 23.25 1.51
CA LYS A 20 -3.91 23.73 2.69
C LYS A 20 -2.93 22.64 3.13
N LYS A 21 -1.61 22.88 3.05
CA LYS A 21 -0.57 21.93 3.47
C LYS A 21 -1.00 21.38 4.82
N SER A 22 -1.36 20.10 4.85
CA SER A 22 -1.61 19.41 6.12
C SER A 22 -0.33 19.55 6.92
N ASP A 23 -0.46 20.05 8.15
CA ASP A 23 0.69 20.18 9.03
C ASP A 23 1.21 18.77 9.37
N PRO A 24 2.45 18.41 8.99
CA PRO A 24 3.00 17.07 9.21
C PRO A 24 3.13 16.73 10.70
N TYR A 25 3.17 17.74 11.57
CA TYR A 25 3.24 17.57 13.02
C TYR A 25 1.86 17.45 13.67
N GLN A 26 0.78 17.69 12.92
CA GLN A 26 -0.56 17.44 13.44
C GLN A 26 -0.77 15.94 13.63
N PRO A 27 -1.35 15.54 14.77
CA PRO A 27 -1.61 14.14 15.02
C PRO A 27 -2.66 13.59 14.05
N ILE A 28 -2.49 12.32 13.68
CA ILE A 28 -3.41 11.66 12.75
C ILE A 28 -4.84 11.68 13.29
N SER A 29 -5.77 12.17 12.48
CA SER A 29 -7.18 12.28 12.84
C SER A 29 -8.04 11.50 11.87
N LEU A 30 -9.04 10.78 12.38
CA LEU A 30 -10.05 10.12 11.55
C LEU A 30 -11.13 11.08 11.04
N LYS A 31 -11.00 12.38 11.31
CA LYS A 31 -11.96 13.40 10.88
C LYS A 31 -12.08 13.41 9.36
N GLY A 32 -13.31 13.25 8.87
CA GLY A 32 -13.64 13.18 7.43
C GLY A 32 -13.87 11.75 6.92
N LEU A 33 -13.57 10.74 7.72
CA LEU A 33 -13.98 9.36 7.46
C LEU A 33 -15.40 9.11 7.98
N LYS A 34 -16.07 8.09 7.42
CA LYS A 34 -17.33 7.61 7.97
C LYS A 34 -17.10 6.70 9.18
N SER A 35 -18.10 6.57 10.04
CA SER A 35 -18.03 5.79 11.27
C SER A 35 -17.54 4.36 11.05
N CYS A 36 -18.02 3.67 10.01
CA CYS A 36 -17.57 2.32 9.67
C CYS A 36 -16.07 2.25 9.30
N GLN A 37 -15.53 3.27 8.62
CA GLN A 37 -14.11 3.34 8.25
C GLN A 37 -13.24 3.71 9.45
N ALA A 38 -13.71 4.68 10.24
CA ALA A 38 -13.04 5.09 11.47
C ALA A 38 -12.97 3.92 12.46
N ALA A 39 -14.04 3.13 12.59
CA ALA A 39 -14.04 1.92 13.41
C ALA A 39 -13.00 0.90 12.95
N CYS A 40 -12.91 0.64 11.64
CA CYS A 40 -11.89 -0.25 11.09
C CYS A 40 -10.48 0.21 11.40
N ILE A 41 -10.17 1.49 11.16
CA ILE A 41 -8.85 2.03 11.45
C ILE A 41 -8.57 1.97 12.96
N SER A 42 -9.50 2.39 13.82
CA SER A 42 -9.32 2.31 15.27
C SER A 42 -9.10 0.88 15.78
N ALA A 43 -9.73 -0.11 15.15
CA ALA A 43 -9.58 -1.51 15.52
C ALA A 43 -8.24 -2.09 15.07
N THR A 44 -7.74 -1.70 13.89
CA THR A 44 -6.54 -2.30 13.29
C THR A 44 -5.28 -1.47 13.45
N ILE A 45 -5.35 -0.20 13.89
CA ILE A 45 -4.18 0.69 13.96
C ILE A 45 -3.07 0.17 14.87
N ARG A 46 -3.41 -0.66 15.87
CA ARG A 46 -2.41 -1.30 16.75
C ARG A 46 -1.52 -2.30 16.03
N SER A 47 -1.92 -2.82 14.88
CA SER A 47 -1.06 -3.74 14.11
C SER A 47 -0.04 -2.98 13.24
N LEU A 48 -0.21 -1.67 13.06
CA LEU A 48 0.71 -0.82 12.31
C LEU A 48 1.87 -0.38 13.21
N GLY A 49 3.10 -0.40 12.68
CA GLY A 49 4.26 0.09 13.41
C GLY A 49 4.47 -0.62 14.75
N LYS A 50 4.15 -1.92 14.82
CA LYS A 50 4.22 -2.76 16.04
C LYS A 50 3.43 -2.21 17.24
N GLY A 51 2.43 -1.35 17.00
CA GLY A 51 1.59 -0.76 18.05
C GLY A 51 1.99 0.65 18.49
N ASP A 52 3.04 1.23 17.90
CA ASP A 52 3.52 2.57 18.24
C ASP A 52 2.65 3.70 17.66
N ILE A 53 1.70 3.36 16.77
CA ILE A 53 0.80 4.31 16.15
C ILE A 53 -0.50 4.44 16.93
N ALA A 54 -0.78 5.66 17.38
CA ALA A 54 -2.00 6.03 18.08
C ALA A 54 -2.71 7.20 17.41
N ILE A 55 -4.02 7.05 17.20
CA ILE A 55 -4.90 8.09 16.68
C ILE A 55 -4.93 9.28 17.64
N MET A 56 -4.83 10.50 17.10
CA MET A 56 -4.78 11.77 17.85
C MET A 56 -3.56 11.96 18.75
N SER A 57 -2.57 11.07 18.68
CA SER A 57 -1.30 11.21 19.41
C SER A 57 -0.09 11.17 18.48
N THR A 58 -0.06 10.26 17.51
CA THR A 58 1.05 10.13 16.57
C THR A 58 0.97 11.21 15.49
N PRO A 59 2.04 12.00 15.27
CA PRO A 59 2.14 12.94 14.16
C PRO A 59 1.91 12.30 12.80
N ALA A 60 1.35 13.05 11.85
CA ALA A 60 1.15 12.56 10.50
C ALA A 60 2.46 12.10 9.86
N MET A 61 3.58 12.82 10.05
CA MET A 61 4.88 12.40 9.53
C MET A 61 5.32 11.01 9.99
N ASP A 62 5.13 10.69 11.27
CA ASP A 62 5.53 9.39 11.85
C ASP A 62 4.59 8.26 11.40
N PHE A 63 3.31 8.57 11.20
CA PHE A 63 2.37 7.65 10.58
C PHE A 63 2.71 7.38 9.11
N CYS A 64 3.06 8.42 8.36
CA CYS A 64 3.36 8.34 6.93
C CYS A 64 4.73 7.70 6.63
N SER A 65 5.65 7.70 7.61
CA SER A 65 6.95 7.05 7.50
C SER A 65 6.93 5.55 7.82
N GLN A 66 5.79 5.00 8.25
CA GLN A 66 5.67 3.57 8.56
C GLN A 66 5.89 2.72 7.30
N PRO A 67 6.87 1.80 7.30
CA PRO A 67 7.21 1.00 6.12
C PRO A 67 6.10 0.02 5.73
N ASP A 68 5.30 -0.40 6.70
CA ASP A 68 4.17 -1.32 6.58
C ASP A 68 2.83 -0.61 6.32
N LEU A 69 2.81 0.72 6.18
CA LEU A 69 1.57 1.49 5.99
C LEU A 69 0.69 0.99 4.83
N LYS A 70 1.28 0.82 3.64
CA LYS A 70 0.56 0.33 2.46
C LYS A 70 0.05 -1.10 2.67
N LEU A 71 0.87 -1.95 3.30
CA LEU A 71 0.55 -3.34 3.57
C LEU A 71 -0.61 -3.47 4.57
N TRP A 72 -0.54 -2.69 5.66
CA TRP A 72 -1.60 -2.60 6.66
C TRP A 72 -2.91 -2.10 6.06
N LEU A 73 -2.87 -1.06 5.21
CA LEU A 73 -4.06 -0.59 4.52
C LEU A 73 -4.69 -1.72 3.70
N ALA A 74 -3.91 -2.40 2.86
CA ALA A 74 -4.39 -3.45 1.96
C ALA A 74 -4.90 -4.70 2.70
N LYS A 75 -4.22 -5.13 3.77
CA LYS A 75 -4.52 -6.38 4.48
C LYS A 75 -5.55 -6.23 5.59
N GLU A 76 -5.60 -5.08 6.26
CA GLU A 76 -6.43 -4.90 7.46
C GLU A 76 -7.59 -3.93 7.17
N VAL A 77 -7.27 -2.72 6.70
CA VAL A 77 -8.26 -1.62 6.62
C VAL A 77 -9.26 -1.82 5.48
N PHE A 78 -8.78 -2.18 4.29
CA PHE A 78 -9.66 -2.37 3.13
C PHE A 78 -10.62 -3.56 3.31
N PRO A 79 -10.17 -4.75 3.73
CA PRO A 79 -11.05 -5.89 4.02
C PRO A 79 -12.05 -5.58 5.13
N CYS A 80 -11.61 -4.96 6.23
CA CYS A 80 -12.54 -4.52 7.27
C CYS A 80 -13.60 -3.55 6.72
N GLY A 81 -13.20 -2.61 5.85
CA GLY A 81 -14.10 -1.67 5.21
C GLY A 81 -15.11 -2.35 4.28
N GLN A 82 -14.71 -3.40 3.55
CA GLN A 82 -15.63 -4.16 2.71
C GLN A 82 -16.74 -4.83 3.54
N VAL A 83 -16.37 -5.44 4.66
CA VAL A 83 -17.31 -6.12 5.56
C VAL A 83 -18.19 -5.12 6.31
N THR A 84 -17.57 -4.10 6.93
CA THR A 84 -18.25 -3.20 7.88
C THR A 84 -19.05 -2.11 7.17
N CYS A 85 -18.57 -1.63 6.01
CA CYS A 85 -19.22 -0.56 5.29
C CYS A 85 -20.17 -1.04 4.16
N GLY A 86 -20.16 -2.34 3.81
CA GLY A 86 -21.10 -2.95 2.88
C GLY A 86 -21.08 -2.35 1.46
N ARG A 87 -22.23 -2.36 0.76
CA ARG A 87 -22.37 -2.06 -0.69
C ARG A 87 -21.80 -0.73 -1.19
N LYS A 88 -21.40 0.19 -0.31
CA LYS A 88 -20.80 1.49 -0.66
C LYS A 88 -19.26 1.46 -0.66
N VAL A 89 -18.63 0.27 -0.72
CA VAL A 89 -17.16 0.08 -0.74
C VAL A 89 -16.44 1.09 -1.64
N ARG A 90 -16.87 1.25 -2.91
CA ARG A 90 -16.20 2.20 -3.85
C ARG A 90 -16.22 3.64 -3.37
N LEU A 91 -17.33 4.10 -2.77
CA LEU A 91 -17.41 5.45 -2.21
C LEU A 91 -16.49 5.60 -0.99
N TYR A 92 -16.39 4.56 -0.17
CA TYR A 92 -15.55 4.56 1.03
C TYR A 92 -14.07 4.44 0.68
N ALA A 93 -13.70 3.62 -0.30
CA ALA A 93 -12.35 3.58 -0.87
C ALA A 93 -11.91 4.97 -1.32
N LYS A 94 -12.74 5.67 -2.13
CA LYS A 94 -12.45 7.07 -2.53
C LYS A 94 -12.28 8.03 -1.35
N ARG A 95 -13.12 7.91 -0.31
CA ARG A 95 -12.98 8.75 0.91
C ARG A 95 -11.73 8.42 1.71
N GLY A 96 -11.40 7.14 1.84
CA GLY A 96 -10.16 6.67 2.47
C GLY A 96 -8.94 7.19 1.73
N MET A 97 -8.93 7.09 0.41
CA MET A 97 -7.87 7.64 -0.44
C MET A 97 -7.74 9.15 -0.33
N LYS A 98 -8.86 9.89 -0.27
CA LYS A 98 -8.84 11.34 -0.04
C LYS A 98 -8.28 11.69 1.33
N TRP A 99 -8.62 10.90 2.36
CA TRP A 99 -8.07 11.05 3.69
C TRP A 99 -6.57 10.77 3.70
N LEU A 100 -6.11 9.66 3.11
CA LEU A 100 -4.69 9.30 2.99
C LEU A 100 -3.87 10.36 2.27
N ARG A 101 -4.34 10.86 1.12
CA ARG A 101 -3.66 11.95 0.40
C ARG A 101 -3.59 13.25 1.19
N LYS A 102 -4.55 13.48 2.09
CA LYS A 102 -4.53 14.63 2.98
C LYS A 102 -3.55 14.41 4.14
N THR A 103 -3.56 13.23 4.77
CA THR A 103 -2.69 12.92 5.91
C THR A 103 -1.24 12.77 5.48
N CYS A 104 -0.99 12.11 4.35
CA CYS A 104 0.31 11.80 3.78
C CYS A 104 0.40 12.36 2.36
N PRO A 105 0.58 13.68 2.19
CA PRO A 105 0.61 14.31 0.87
C PRO A 105 1.79 13.85 0.01
N ASP A 106 2.90 13.48 0.64
CA ASP A 106 4.13 13.05 -0.05
C ASP A 106 4.15 11.54 -0.37
N VAL A 107 3.15 10.79 0.12
CA VAL A 107 3.04 9.35 -0.15
C VAL A 107 2.07 9.11 -1.30
N THR A 108 2.55 8.45 -2.35
CA THR A 108 1.71 8.06 -3.47
C THR A 108 0.95 6.78 -3.14
N PHE A 109 -0.38 6.90 -3.01
CA PHE A 109 -1.30 5.78 -2.87
C PHE A 109 -2.00 5.50 -4.21
N VAL A 110 -1.78 4.30 -4.74
CA VAL A 110 -2.47 3.81 -5.95
C VAL A 110 -3.59 2.86 -5.51
N GLU A 111 -4.82 3.12 -5.97
CA GLU A 111 -6.01 2.34 -5.58
C GLU A 111 -5.87 0.85 -5.93
N ALA A 112 -5.24 0.53 -7.06
CA ALA A 112 -4.97 -0.85 -7.49
C ALA A 112 -4.07 -1.63 -6.50
N GLU A 113 -3.04 -0.99 -5.93
CA GLU A 113 -2.14 -1.62 -4.95
C GLU A 113 -2.84 -1.95 -3.63
N LEU A 114 -3.91 -1.22 -3.31
CA LEU A 114 -4.62 -1.33 -2.05
C LEU A 114 -5.88 -2.22 -2.12
N MET A 115 -6.39 -2.46 -3.33
CA MET A 115 -7.58 -3.27 -3.58
C MET A 115 -7.27 -4.71 -4.04
N GLN A 116 -6.02 -5.01 -4.36
CA GLN A 116 -5.61 -6.37 -4.70
C GLN A 116 -5.37 -7.19 -3.41
N PRO A 117 -5.87 -8.44 -3.32
CA PRO A 117 -5.31 -9.39 -2.37
C PRO A 117 -3.88 -9.66 -2.86
N ALA A 118 -2.88 -9.18 -2.14
CA ALA A 118 -1.49 -9.32 -2.54
C ALA A 118 -1.14 -10.81 -2.79
N PRO A 119 -0.72 -11.20 -4.01
CA PRO A 119 0.17 -12.33 -4.16
C PRO A 119 1.59 -11.77 -4.08
N GLN A 120 2.14 -11.71 -2.87
CA GLN A 120 3.60 -11.65 -2.76
C GLN A 120 4.09 -13.09 -2.86
N SER A 121 4.36 -13.55 -4.08
CA SER A 121 5.29 -14.67 -4.24
C SER A 121 6.67 -14.14 -3.81
N PRO A 122 7.32 -14.73 -2.80
CA PRO A 122 8.68 -14.35 -2.46
C PRO A 122 9.55 -14.65 -3.67
N ALA A 123 10.31 -13.66 -4.14
CA ALA A 123 11.43 -13.93 -5.03
C ALA A 123 12.37 -14.86 -4.27
N THR A 124 12.31 -16.14 -4.64
CA THR A 124 13.14 -17.20 -4.12
C THR A 124 14.59 -16.75 -4.20
N VAL A 125 15.26 -16.77 -3.05
CA VAL A 125 16.71 -16.79 -2.94
C VAL A 125 17.16 -17.97 -3.79
N HIS A 126 17.69 -17.72 -4.99
CA HIS A 126 18.46 -18.75 -5.68
C HIS A 126 19.89 -18.61 -5.20
N ASP A 127 20.13 -19.40 -4.16
CA ASP A 127 21.43 -19.87 -3.72
C ASP A 127 22.22 -20.41 -4.93
N ASP A 128 23.52 -20.18 -4.83
CA ASP A 128 24.58 -20.63 -5.72
C ASP A 128 24.54 -22.16 -5.87
N GLU A 129 24.36 -22.69 -7.08
CA GLU A 129 24.83 -24.04 -7.40
C GLU A 129 25.24 -24.12 -8.87
N HIS A 130 26.54 -23.90 -9.09
CA HIS A 130 27.24 -24.18 -10.33
C HIS A 130 27.41 -25.69 -10.48
N ALA A 131 26.39 -26.38 -11.00
CA ALA A 131 26.52 -27.76 -11.45
C ALA A 131 26.92 -27.77 -12.94
N ASP A 132 28.23 -27.85 -13.17
CA ASP A 132 28.80 -28.21 -14.47
C ASP A 132 28.52 -29.69 -14.73
N ALA A 133 27.63 -29.97 -15.69
CA ALA A 133 27.40 -31.31 -16.21
C ALA A 133 27.60 -31.25 -17.73
N VAL A 134 28.85 -31.38 -18.16
CA VAL A 134 29.18 -31.73 -19.54
C VAL A 134 29.06 -33.24 -19.71
N ASP A 135 27.97 -33.64 -20.36
CA ASP A 135 27.80 -34.94 -20.98
C ASP A 135 28.70 -34.99 -22.24
N VAL A 136 29.64 -35.93 -22.27
CA VAL A 136 30.37 -36.30 -23.49
C VAL A 136 30.43 -37.82 -23.56
N ASN A 137 29.58 -38.37 -24.43
CA ASN A 137 29.68 -39.69 -25.08
C ASN A 137 31.12 -40.02 -25.52
N ASP A 138 31.53 -41.30 -25.42
CA ASP A 138 32.02 -42.06 -26.58
C ASP A 138 32.27 -43.55 -26.27
N ALA A 139 31.93 -44.41 -27.25
CA ALA A 139 32.55 -45.66 -27.70
C ALA A 139 32.74 -46.85 -26.73
N ASP A 140 32.12 -48.02 -26.97
CA ASP A 140 32.52 -49.11 -27.90
C ASP A 140 33.64 -50.01 -27.33
N ASP A 141 33.31 -51.27 -27.01
CA ASP A 141 33.92 -52.49 -27.59
C ASP A 141 33.57 -53.74 -26.74
N HIS A 142 33.57 -54.87 -27.44
CA HIS A 142 33.25 -56.26 -27.10
C HIS A 142 33.73 -56.83 -25.75
#